data_AF-A0A1R4B545-F1
#
_entry.id   AF-A0A1R4B545-F1
#
_cell.length_a   1.000
_cell.length_b   1.000
_cell.length_c   1.000
_cell.angle_alpha   90.00
_cell.angle_beta   90.00
_cell.angle_gamma   90.00
#
_symmetry.space_group_name_H-M   'P 1'
#
loop_
_entity.id
_entity.type
_entity.pdbx_description
1 polymer ?
#
loop_
_entity_poly.entity_id
_entity_poly.type
_entity_poly.pdbx_seq_one_letter_code
_entity_poly.pdbx_strand_id
1 'polypeptide(L)' 'MQQLTETTIHCPYCGEPIDVLLDPADIDQQYIEDCQVCCKPINFFVFEDMDDELSVTVSSDD' A
#
# COMPACT_ATOMS: atom_id res chain seq x y z
N MET A 1 17.07 -6.22 -12.09
CA MET A 1 16.32 -4.95 -12.05
C MET A 1 15.00 -5.30 -11.43
N GLN A 2 14.76 -4.89 -10.19
CA GLN A 2 13.49 -5.17 -9.49
C GLN A 2 12.43 -4.29 -10.14
N GLN A 3 11.31 -4.89 -10.57
CA GLN A 3 10.22 -4.18 -11.23
C GLN A 3 9.18 -3.85 -10.16
N LEU A 4 9.12 -2.58 -9.79
CA LEU A 4 8.12 -2.06 -8.86
C LEU A 4 6.81 -1.80 -9.63
N THR A 5 5.69 -2.13 -9.02
CA THR A 5 4.35 -1.87 -9.56
C THR A 5 3.79 -0.62 -8.91
N GLU A 6 3.57 0.44 -9.68
CA GLU A 6 2.97 1.67 -9.18
C GLU A 6 1.45 1.51 -9.10
N THR A 7 0.88 1.83 -7.96
CA THR A 7 -0.57 1.78 -7.72
C THR A 7 -1.00 2.99 -6.90
N THR A 8 -2.23 3.44 -7.12
CA THR A 8 -2.79 4.57 -6.38
C THR A 8 -3.80 4.04 -5.37
N ILE A 9 -3.57 4.33 -4.09
CA ILE A 9 -4.48 4.00 -3.00
C ILE A 9 -5.10 5.26 -2.40
N HIS A 10 -6.17 5.11 -1.63
CA HIS A 10 -6.79 6.21 -0.92
C HIS A 10 -6.52 6.12 0.57
N CYS A 11 -6.09 7.23 1.16
CA CYS A 11 -5.85 7.31 2.60
C CYS A 11 -7.15 7.01 3.38
N PRO A 12 -7.17 6.02 4.30
CA PRO A 12 -8.35 5.74 5.11
C PRO A 12 -8.69 6.86 6.11
N TYR A 13 -7.76 7.79 6.36
CA TYR A 13 -7.95 8.89 7.30
C TYR A 13 -8.49 10.17 6.64
N CYS A 14 -7.85 10.67 5.58
CA CYS A 14 -8.24 11.91 4.91
C CYS A 14 -8.94 11.70 3.56
N GLY A 15 -8.90 10.50 2.99
CA GLY A 15 -9.49 10.18 1.67
C GLY A 15 -8.63 10.59 0.46
N GLU A 16 -7.48 11.22 0.69
CA GLU A 16 -6.61 11.70 -0.39
C GLU A 16 -5.95 10.52 -1.14
N PRO A 17 -5.80 10.62 -2.46
CA PRO A 17 -5.08 9.63 -3.26
C PRO A 17 -3.57 9.71 -2.97
N ILE A 18 -2.93 8.56 -2.82
CA ILE A 18 -1.49 8.41 -2.59
C ILE A 18 -0.97 7.38 -3.58
N ASP A 19 0.09 7.72 -4.30
CA ASP A 19 0.79 6.81 -5.18
C ASP A 19 1.82 6.01 -4.38
N VAL A 20 1.75 4.68 -4.47
CA VAL A 20 2.64 3.76 -3.78
C VAL A 20 3.25 2.76 -4.75
N LEU A 21 4.44 2.29 -4.41
CA LEU A 21 5.21 1.35 -5.22
C LEU A 21 5.21 0.00 -4.52
N LEU A 22 4.57 -0.99 -5.15
CA LEU A 22 4.56 -2.36 -4.65
C LEU A 22 5.79 -3.09 -5.16
N ASP A 23 6.56 -3.67 -4.24
CA ASP A 23 7.63 -4.60 -4.56
C ASP A 23 7.12 -6.04 -4.39
N PRO A 24 7.32 -6.94 -5.36
CA PRO A 24 7.04 -8.36 -5.17
C PRO A 24 7.83 -9.00 -4.02
N ALA A 25 8.93 -8.40 -3.56
CA ALA A 25 9.63 -8.82 -2.35
C ALA A 25 8.82 -8.55 -1.06
N ASP A 26 7.84 -7.66 -1.12
CA ASP A 26 6.96 -7.29 0.00
C ASP A 26 5.63 -8.06 0.04
N ILE A 27 5.44 -9.06 -0.84
CA ILE A 27 4.29 -9.97 -0.76
C ILE A 27 4.24 -10.65 0.63
N ASP A 28 3.05 -10.67 1.23
CA ASP A 28 2.77 -11.20 2.58
C ASP A 28 3.45 -10.40 3.70
N GLN A 29 4.00 -9.23 3.39
CA GLN A 29 4.53 -8.30 4.38
C GLN A 29 3.52 -7.21 4.71
N GLN A 30 3.48 -6.86 6.00
CA GLN A 30 2.74 -5.71 6.50
C GLN A 30 3.74 -4.66 6.95
N TYR A 31 3.53 -3.43 6.51
CA TYR A 31 4.33 -2.29 6.92
C TYR A 31 3.44 -1.06 7.13
N ILE A 32 3.97 -0.06 7.82
CA ILE A 32 3.26 1.18 8.12
C ILE A 32 3.95 2.32 7.37
N GLU A 33 3.18 3.06 6.58
CA GLU A 33 3.65 4.32 5.99
C GLU A 33 2.73 5.48 6.40
N ASP A 34 3.32 6.64 6.59
CA ASP A 34 2.58 7.85 6.92
C ASP A 34 1.94 8.46 5.67
N CYS A 35 0.68 8.87 5.78
CA CYS A 35 0.02 9.66 4.75
C CYS A 35 0.80 10.96 4.47
N GLN A 36 1.17 11.20 3.21
CA GLN A 36 1.87 12.43 2.82
C GLN A 36 1.05 13.72 2.96
N VAL A 37 -0.27 13.59 3.20
CA VAL A 37 -1.17 14.75 3.36
C VAL A 37 -1.54 14.99 4.82
N CYS A 38 -1.97 13.95 5.55
CA CYS A 38 -2.46 14.10 6.92
C CYS A 38 -1.52 13.56 8.00
N CYS A 39 -0.34 13.04 7.64
CA CYS A 39 0.67 12.50 8.57
C CYS A 39 0.11 11.48 9.56
N LYS A 40 -0.81 10.61 9.09
CA LYS A 40 -1.39 9.52 9.87
C LYS A 40 -0.75 8.20 9.44
N PRO A 41 -0.46 7.27 10.38
CA PRO A 41 0.09 5.97 10.06
C PRO A 41 -0.96 5.11 9.38
N ILE A 42 -0.71 4.69 8.14
CA ILE A 42 -1.56 3.77 7.38
C ILE A 42 -0.87 2.41 7.36
N ASN A 43 -1.62 1.36 7.67
CA ASN A 43 -1.14 -0.01 7.49
C ASN A 43 -1.30 -0.41 6.02
N PHE A 44 -0.21 -0.86 5.42
CA PHE A 44 -0.15 -1.42 4.09
C PHE A 44 0.05 -2.92 4.18
N PHE A 45 -0.78 -3.67 3.47
CA PHE A 45 -0.68 -5.11 3.35
C PHE A 45 -0.63 -5.49 1.88
N VAL A 46 0.52 -5.98 1.44
CA VAL A 46 0.75 -6.37 0.05
C VAL A 46 0.53 -7.88 -0.07
N PHE A 47 -0.26 -8.27 -1.05
CA PHE A 47 -0.55 -9.67 -1.32
C PHE A 47 -0.65 -9.90 -2.83
N GLU A 48 -0.41 -11.14 -3.22
CA GLU A 48 -0.62 -11.59 -4.59
C GLU A 48 -2.06 -12.11 -4.72
N ASP A 49 -2.83 -11.60 -5.68
CA ASP A 49 -4.18 -12.10 -5.96
C ASP A 49 -4.13 -13.34 -6.85
N MET A 50 -5.28 -13.99 -7.09
CA MET A 50 -5.41 -15.22 -7.86
C MET A 50 -4.93 -15.11 -9.33
N ASP A 51 -4.79 -13.90 -9.85
CA ASP A 51 -4.31 -13.60 -11.21
C ASP A 51 -2.78 -13.34 -11.27
N ASP A 52 -2.02 -13.69 -10.22
CA ASP A 52 -0.57 -13.39 -10.10
C ASP A 52 -0.27 -11.87 -10.18
N GLU A 53 -1.25 -11.03 -9.83
CA GLU A 53 -1.11 -9.56 -9.80
C GLU A 53 -0.91 -9.06 -8.37
N LEU A 54 0.05 -8.13 -8.21
CA LEU A 54 0.32 -7.48 -6.94
C LEU A 54 -0.83 -6.56 -6.54
N SER A 55 -1.47 -6.89 -5.44
CA SER A 55 -2.53 -6.10 -4.82
C SER A 55 -2.09 -5.57 -3.47
N VAL A 56 -2.64 -4.43 -3.08
CA VAL A 56 -2.38 -3.83 -1.77
C VAL A 56 -3.69 -3.45 -1.11
N THR A 57 -3.81 -3.75 0.18
CA THR A 57 -4.90 -3.28 1.02
C THR A 57 -4.34 -2.31 2.05
N VAL A 58 -5.04 -1.19 2.20
CA VAL A 58 -4.72 -0.18 3.21
C VAL A 58 -5.78 -0.18 4.31
N SER A 59 -5.32 -0.11 5.55
CA SER A 59 -6.18 -0.07 6.73
C SER A 59 -5.67 0.96 7.74
N SER A 60 -6.58 1.54 8.51
CA SER A 60 -6.23 2.38 9.64
C SER A 60 -5.88 1.53 10.86
N ASP A 61 -4.77 1.83 11.52
CA ASP A 61 -4.52 1.44 12.91
C ASP A 61 -5.48 2.28 13.77
N ASP A 62 -6.50 1.68 14.39
CA ASP A 62 -7.33 2.31 15.43
C ASP A 62 -7.05 1.66 16.78
#